data_AF-A0A1H7IUA6-F1
#
_entry.id   AF-A0A1H7IUA6-F1
#
_cell.length_a   1.000
_cell.length_b   1.000
_cell.length_c   1.000
_cell.angle_alpha   90.00
_cell.angle_beta   90.00
_cell.angle_gamma   90.00
#
_symmetry.space_group_name_H-M   'P 1'
#
loop_
_entity.id
_entity.type
_entity.pdbx_description
1 polymer ?
#
loop_
_entity_poly.entity_id
_entity_poly.type
_entity_poly.pdbx_seq_one_letter_code
_entity_poly.pdbx_strand_id
1 'polypeptide(L)' 'MSKKYFTTQEQDKLRRNPYVKNVSAKAITYTDAFKERFIQEYSQ' A
#
# COMPACT_ATOMS: atom_id res chain seq x y z
N MET A 1 21.33 -6.86 7.68
CA MET A 1 19.93 -6.38 7.54
C MET A 1 19.52 -6.50 6.08
N SER A 2 18.79 -7.56 5.72
CA SER A 2 18.35 -7.75 4.33
C SER A 2 17.31 -6.67 4.01
N LYS A 3 17.62 -5.80 3.04
CA LYS A 3 16.69 -4.76 2.58
C LYS A 3 15.60 -5.48 1.77
N LYS A 4 14.46 -5.79 2.42
CA LYS A 4 13.30 -6.34 1.72
C LYS A 4 12.70 -5.25 0.84
N TYR A 5 12.88 -5.38 -0.46
CA TYR A 5 12.26 -4.55 -1.47
C TYR A 5 11.11 -5.33 -2.12
N PHE A 6 10.04 -4.63 -2.48
CA PHE A 6 8.97 -5.19 -3.29
C PHE A 6 9.51 -5.53 -4.67
N THR A 7 9.30 -6.77 -5.09
CA THR A 7 9.56 -7.20 -6.47
C THR A 7 8.59 -6.51 -7.43
N THR A 8 8.95 -6.44 -8.71
CA THR A 8 8.11 -5.81 -9.74
C THR A 8 6.72 -6.45 -9.82
N GLN A 9 6.62 -7.77 -9.60
CA GLN A 9 5.34 -8.49 -9.57
C GLN A 9 4.48 -8.09 -8.37
N GLU A 10 5.07 -7.93 -7.18
CA GLU A 10 4.34 -7.44 -6.00
C GLU A 10 3.88 -6.01 -6.21
N GLN A 11 4.73 -5.17 -6.79
CA GLN A 11 4.38 -3.79 -7.10
C GLN A 11 3.22 -3.70 -8.09
N ASP A 12 3.21 -4.53 -9.13
CA ASP A 12 2.13 -4.58 -10.12
C ASP A 12 0.82 -5.06 -9.50
N LYS A 13 0.86 -6.09 -8.65
CA LYS A 13 -0.32 -6.55 -7.90
C LYS A 13 -0.89 -5.45 -7.00
N LEU A 14 -0.03 -4.71 -6.30
CA LEU A 14 -0.44 -3.60 -5.44
C LEU A 14 -1.00 -2.41 -6.24
N ARG A 15 -0.44 -2.12 -7.43
CA ARG A 15 -0.94 -1.07 -8.33
C ARG A 15 -2.34 -1.33 -8.86
N ARG A 16 -2.75 -2.60 -8.97
CA ARG A 16 -4.12 -2.97 -9.37
C ARG A 16 -5.15 -2.72 -8.27
N ASN A 17 -4.73 -2.46 -7.04
CA ASN A 17 -5.65 -2.18 -5.93
C ASN A 17 -6.13 -0.71 -6.00
N PRO A 18 -7.45 -0.45 -6.07
CA PRO A 18 -8.00 0.91 -6.15
C PRO A 18 -7.70 1.79 -4.91
N TYR A 19 -7.32 1.18 -3.79
CA TYR A 19 -6.94 1.88 -2.56
C TYR A 19 -5.47 2.30 -2.52
N VAL A 20 -4.69 1.97 -3.56
CA VAL A 20 -3.27 2.27 -3.65
C VAL A 20 -3.05 3.44 -4.61
N LYS A 21 -2.50 4.54 -4.08
CA LYS A 21 -2.19 5.76 -4.83
C LYS A 21 -0.87 5.65 -5.57
N ASN A 22 0.16 5.09 -4.94
CA ASN A 22 1.46 4.88 -5.54
C ASN A 22 2.21 3.73 -4.88
N VAL A 23 3.07 3.04 -5.64
CA VAL A 23 3.93 1.97 -5.15
C VAL A 23 5.35 2.19 -5.62
N SER A 24 6.27 2.12 -4.67
CA SER A 24 7.72 2.11 -4.86
C SER A 24 8.30 0.81 -4.33
N ALA A 25 9.54 0.49 -4.70
CA ALA A 25 10.26 -0.69 -4.23
C ALA A 25 10.35 -0.80 -2.70
N LYS A 26 10.17 0.31 -1.97
CA LYS A 26 10.29 0.34 -0.50
C LYS A 26 9.03 0.80 0.23
N ALA A 27 8.05 1.38 -0.46
CA ALA A 27 6.91 2.02 0.18
C ALA A 27 5.65 1.93 -0.66
N ILE A 28 4.51 1.84 0.01
CA ILE A 28 3.18 1.88 -0.58
C ILE A 28 2.50 3.14 -0.04
N THR A 29 1.99 3.97 -0.95
CA THR A 29 1.17 5.14 -0.62
C THR A 29 -0.28 4.77 -0.87
N TYR A 30 -1.07 4.71 0.20
CA TYR A 30 -2.51 4.48 0.10
C TYR A 30 -3.27 5.78 -0.18
N THR A 31 -4.49 5.63 -0.71
CA THR A 31 -5.42 6.75 -0.88
C THR A 31 -5.96 7.22 0.46
N ASP A 32 -6.41 8.48 0.53
CA ASP A 32 -6.93 9.04 1.78
C ASP A 32 -8.25 8.36 2.19
N ALA A 33 -9.09 7.98 1.22
CA ALA A 33 -10.30 7.18 1.45
C ALA A 33 -10.01 5.83 2.14
N PHE A 34 -8.91 5.17 1.79
CA PHE A 34 -8.50 3.95 2.47
C PHE A 34 -8.05 4.21 3.90
N LYS A 35 -7.31 5.29 4.14
CA LYS A 35 -6.87 5.66 5.50
C LYS A 35 -8.06 5.94 6.41
N GLU A 36 -9.05 6.69 5.94
CA GLU A 36 -10.26 6.97 6.70
C GLU A 36 -10.99 5.68 7.09
N ARG A 37 -11.20 4.79 6.12
CA ARG A 37 -11.83 3.49 6.35
C ARG A 37 -11.02 2.63 7.33
N PHE A 38 -9.71 2.60 7.16
CA PHE A 38 -8.80 1.86 8.04
C PHE A 38 -8.85 2.39 9.48
N ILE A 39 -8.81 3.71 9.67
CA ILE A 39 -8.91 4.32 10.99
C ILE A 39 -10.26 4.00 11.63
N GLN A 40 -11.36 4.10 10.88
CA GLN A 40 -12.69 3.77 11.38
C GLN A 40 -12.80 2.31 11.82
N GLU A 41 -12.19 1.38 11.08
CA GLU A 41 -12.28 -0.06 11.33
C GLU A 41 -11.34 -0.54 12.45
N TYR A 42 -10.18 0.12 12.64
CA TYR A 42 -9.16 -0.32 13.59
C TYR A 42 -9.00 0.58 14.84
N SER A 43 -9.71 1.71 14.92
CA SER A 43 -9.69 2.60 16.09
C SER A 43 -10.76 2.24 17.16
N GLN A 44 -11.29 1.02 17.14
CA GLN A 44 -12.26 0.50 18.13
C GLN A 44 -11.58 -0.32 19.22
#